data_AF-A0A7K0C966-F1
#
_entry.id   AF-A0A7K0C966-F1
#
_cell.length_a   1.000
_cell.length_b   1.000
_cell.length_c   1.000
_cell.angle_alpha   90.00
_cell.angle_beta   90.00
_cell.angle_gamma   90.00
#
_symmetry.space_group_name_H-M   'P 1'
#
loop_
_entity.id
_entity.type
_entity.pdbx_description
1 polymer ?
#
loop_
_entity_poly.entity_id
_entity_poly.type
_entity_poly.pdbx_seq_one_letter_code
_entity_poly.pdbx_strand_id
1 'polypeptide(L)'
;MLYEAILVDRMERLAERSVALLETEDAGAAFFGFFAEIVDNASRMKAMADVLADAGVDVKAGMSEAGAAVRSAVEALLIRAQQAGAVREDLRLPELLALLGAACLAAERNQWEPGLRDRTLGVVFDGCRPQQR
;
A
#
# COMPACT_ATOMS: atom_id res chain seq x y z
N MET A 1 25.12 -1.90 -6.42
CA MET A 1 24.37 -1.25 -7.52
C MET A 1 23.55 -0.12 -6.92
N LEU A 2 23.66 1.12 -7.41
CA LEU A 2 22.96 2.27 -6.81
C LEU A 2 21.42 2.11 -6.83
N TYR A 3 20.89 1.39 -7.80
CA TYR A 3 19.44 1.14 -7.96
C TYR A 3 18.84 0.22 -6.91
N GLU A 4 19.54 -0.84 -6.52
CA GLU A 4 19.10 -1.76 -5.45
C GLU A 4 19.05 -1.01 -4.10
N ALA A 5 20.05 -0.17 -3.84
CA ALA A 5 20.07 0.71 -2.67
C ALA A 5 18.90 1.72 -2.70
N ILE A 6 18.56 2.30 -3.86
CA ILE A 6 17.40 3.21 -3.98
C ILE A 6 16.07 2.50 -3.72
N LEU A 7 15.91 1.25 -4.18
CA LEU A 7 14.69 0.47 -3.94
C LEU A 7 14.54 0.08 -2.46
N VAL A 8 15.65 -0.33 -1.82
CA VAL A 8 15.69 -0.62 -0.38
C VAL A 8 15.37 0.64 0.42
N ASP A 9 16.04 1.75 0.14
CA ASP A 9 15.83 3.07 0.78
C ASP A 9 14.39 3.60 0.56
N ARG A 10 13.72 3.22 -0.53
CA ARG A 10 12.30 3.56 -0.76
C ARG A 10 11.36 2.69 0.08
N MET A 11 11.65 1.40 0.24
CA MET A 11 10.88 0.51 1.11
C MET A 11 11.10 0.84 2.59
N GLU A 12 12.32 1.19 2.98
CA GLU A 12 12.66 1.68 4.32
C GLU A 12 11.91 2.98 4.64
N ARG A 13 11.89 3.96 3.73
CA ARG A 13 11.05 5.16 3.92
C ARG A 13 9.56 4.87 4.00
N LEU A 14 9.06 3.86 3.28
CA LEU A 14 7.67 3.43 3.38
C LEU A 14 7.38 2.85 4.78
N ALA A 15 8.33 2.10 5.33
CA ALA A 15 8.27 1.56 6.69
C ALA A 15 8.40 2.66 7.76
N GLU A 16 9.33 3.61 7.63
CA GLU A 16 9.48 4.74 8.55
C GLU A 16 8.23 5.64 8.57
N ARG A 17 7.62 5.89 7.41
CA ARG A 17 6.37 6.65 7.34
C ARG A 17 5.20 5.93 7.97
N SER A 18 5.19 4.58 7.95
CA SER A 18 4.17 3.82 8.67
C SER A 18 4.23 4.04 10.19
N VAL A 19 5.42 4.25 10.75
CA VAL A 19 5.61 4.61 12.16
C VAL A 19 5.09 6.03 12.45
N ALA A 20 5.37 7.00 11.57
CA ALA A 20 4.84 8.37 11.71
C ALA A 20 3.31 8.45 11.57
N LEU A 21 2.71 7.59 10.74
CA LEU A 21 1.25 7.48 10.59
C LEU A 21 0.58 6.84 11.82
N LEU A 22 1.32 6.13 12.67
CA LEU A 22 0.84 5.69 13.98
C LEU A 22 0.83 6.83 15.02
N GLU A 23 1.27 8.05 14.68
CA GLU A 23 1.18 9.21 15.58
C GLU A 23 0.08 10.19 15.18
N THR A 24 -0.53 10.06 14.00
CA THR A 24 -1.58 10.97 13.53
C THR A 24 -2.91 10.76 14.27
N GLU A 25 -3.58 11.86 14.65
CA GLU A 25 -4.86 11.85 15.36
C GLU A 25 -5.98 11.17 14.55
N ASP A 26 -5.98 11.34 13.22
CA ASP A 26 -6.95 10.69 12.33
C ASP A 26 -6.44 9.33 11.84
N ALA A 27 -6.76 8.29 12.61
CA ALA A 27 -6.42 6.91 12.28
C ALA A 27 -7.05 6.41 10.96
N GLY A 28 -8.21 6.95 10.58
CA GLY A 28 -8.89 6.58 9.34
C GLY A 28 -8.16 7.14 8.12
N ALA A 29 -7.82 8.43 8.15
CA ALA A 29 -7.03 9.07 7.11
C ALA A 29 -5.66 8.41 6.95
N ALA A 30 -5.01 8.06 8.06
CA ALA A 30 -3.72 7.36 8.05
C ALA A 30 -3.80 5.99 7.35
N PHE A 31 -4.83 5.20 7.68
CA PHE A 31 -5.05 3.89 7.08
C PHE A 31 -5.32 3.98 5.56
N PHE A 32 -6.26 4.83 5.14
CA PHE A 32 -6.61 4.96 3.73
C PHE A 32 -5.48 5.60 2.91
N GLY A 33 -4.77 6.56 3.50
CA GLY A 33 -3.58 7.17 2.89
C GLY A 33 -2.49 6.14 2.63
N PHE A 34 -2.17 5.31 3.63
CA PHE A 34 -1.16 4.25 3.47
C PHE A 34 -1.52 3.24 2.38
N PHE A 35 -2.79 2.83 2.31
CA PHE A 35 -3.26 1.94 1.24
C PHE A 35 -3.06 2.56 -0.15
N ALA A 36 -3.42 3.85 -0.31
CA ALA A 36 -3.26 4.56 -1.58
C ALA A 36 -1.79 4.71 -1.98
N GLU A 37 -0.90 4.95 -1.03
CA GLU A 37 0.54 5.04 -1.26
C GLU A 37 1.14 3.73 -1.73
N ILE A 38 0.74 2.59 -1.15
CA ILE A 38 1.21 1.28 -1.61
C ILE A 38 0.82 1.04 -3.07
N VAL A 39 -0.41 1.40 -3.47
CA VAL A 39 -0.91 1.22 -4.83
C VAL A 39 -0.21 2.17 -5.82
N ASP A 40 0.06 3.42 -5.44
CA ASP A 40 0.86 4.35 -6.25
C ASP A 40 2.30 3.82 -6.43
N ASN A 41 2.91 3.32 -5.35
CA ASN A 41 4.28 2.81 -5.39
C ASN A 41 4.40 1.54 -6.24
N ALA A 42 3.39 0.64 -6.24
CA ALA A 42 3.37 -0.56 -7.08
C ALA A 42 3.50 -0.21 -8.58
N SER A 43 2.70 0.75 -9.05
CA SER A 43 2.74 1.20 -10.45
C SER A 43 4.09 1.81 -10.83
N ARG A 44 4.70 2.58 -9.92
CA ARG A 44 6.02 3.19 -10.13
C ARG A 44 7.14 2.16 -10.12
N MET A 45 7.08 1.19 -9.21
CA MET A 45 8.10 0.15 -9.08
C MET A 45 8.07 -0.80 -10.27
N LYS A 46 6.90 -1.12 -10.81
CA LYS A 46 6.70 -1.80 -12.10
C LYS A 46 7.35 -1.03 -13.25
N ALA A 47 7.03 0.25 -13.41
CA ALA A 47 7.61 1.07 -14.48
C ALA A 47 9.15 1.12 -14.42
N MET A 48 9.73 1.16 -13.21
CA MET A 48 11.18 1.07 -13.03
C MET A 48 11.73 -0.33 -13.32
N ALA A 49 11.04 -1.39 -12.89
CA ALA A 49 11.43 -2.77 -13.14
C ALA A 49 11.40 -3.10 -14.64
N ASP A 50 10.42 -2.61 -15.39
CA ASP A 50 10.34 -2.81 -16.84
C ASP A 50 11.52 -2.13 -17.56
N VAL A 51 11.90 -0.91 -17.16
CA VAL A 51 13.11 -0.22 -17.67
C VAL A 51 14.40 -0.99 -17.36
N LEU A 52 14.49 -1.61 -16.17
CA LEU A 52 15.66 -2.39 -15.76
C LEU A 52 15.69 -3.78 -16.42
N ALA A 53 14.53 -4.39 -16.66
CA ALA A 53 14.40 -5.65 -17.38
C ALA A 53 14.81 -5.49 -18.85
N ASP A 54 14.43 -4.37 -19.50
CA ASP A 54 14.94 -3.99 -20.83
C ASP A 54 16.47 -3.81 -20.82
N ALA A 55 17.06 -3.47 -19.68
CA ALA A 55 18.50 -3.39 -19.46
C ALA A 55 19.14 -4.71 -18.96
N GLY A 56 18.39 -5.81 -18.86
CA GLY A 56 18.87 -7.14 -18.49
C GLY A 56 19.09 -7.40 -16.99
N VAL A 57 18.47 -6.60 -16.11
CA VAL A 57 18.62 -6.72 -14.64
C VAL A 57 17.35 -7.30 -14.00
N ASP A 58 17.49 -8.40 -13.25
CA ASP A 58 16.40 -8.98 -12.45
C ASP A 58 16.43 -8.45 -11.01
N VAL A 59 15.31 -7.90 -10.54
CA VAL A 59 15.17 -7.10 -9.31
C VAL A 59 14.61 -7.92 -8.13
N LYS A 60 14.37 -9.22 -8.30
CA LYS A 60 13.59 -10.03 -7.33
C LYS A 60 14.28 -10.39 -6.00
N ALA A 61 15.50 -9.93 -5.70
CA ALA A 61 16.28 -10.42 -4.56
C ALA A 61 16.01 -9.75 -3.19
N GLY A 62 15.32 -8.59 -3.12
CA GLY A 62 15.14 -7.83 -1.86
C GLY A 62 13.71 -7.78 -1.28
N MET A 63 12.74 -8.46 -1.88
CA MET A 63 11.31 -8.19 -1.63
C MET A 63 10.69 -8.88 -0.41
N SER A 64 11.36 -9.85 0.21
CA SER A 64 10.74 -10.70 1.25
C SER A 64 10.61 -10.00 2.61
N GLU A 65 11.71 -9.40 3.10
CA GLU A 65 11.76 -8.74 4.41
C GLU A 65 10.97 -7.42 4.40
N ALA A 66 11.12 -6.64 3.33
CA ALA A 66 10.34 -5.44 3.10
C ALA A 66 8.83 -5.73 2.98
N GLY A 67 8.46 -6.86 2.37
CA GLY A 67 7.07 -7.32 2.31
C GLY A 67 6.48 -7.71 3.67
N ALA A 68 7.30 -8.25 4.58
CA ALA A 68 6.88 -8.55 5.94
C ALA A 68 6.63 -7.27 6.75
N ALA A 69 7.53 -6.28 6.66
CA ALA A 69 7.38 -4.98 7.32
C ALA A 69 6.10 -4.25 6.86
N VAL A 70 5.83 -4.22 5.55
CA VAL A 70 4.59 -3.63 5.00
C VAL A 70 3.35 -4.35 5.53
N ARG A 71 3.37 -5.68 5.62
CA ARG A 71 2.23 -6.45 6.17
C ARG A 71 1.94 -6.05 7.62
N SER A 72 2.97 -5.96 8.46
CA SER A 72 2.82 -5.57 9.87
C SER A 72 2.32 -4.13 10.02
N ALA A 73 2.79 -3.21 9.16
CA ALA A 73 2.29 -1.83 9.13
C ALA A 73 0.80 -1.75 8.75
N VAL A 74 0.37 -2.49 7.72
CA VAL A 74 -1.04 -2.56 7.31
C VAL A 74 -1.92 -3.09 8.44
N GLU A 75 -1.47 -4.14 9.14
CA GLU A 75 -2.20 -4.72 10.27
C GLU A 75 -2.36 -3.73 11.44
N ALA A 76 -1.28 -3.04 11.81
CA ALA A 76 -1.31 -2.05 12.88
C ALA A 76 -2.26 -0.89 12.57
N LEU A 77 -2.22 -0.38 11.33
CA LEU A 77 -3.10 0.70 10.88
C LEU A 77 -4.57 0.25 10.81
N LEU A 78 -4.84 -0.99 10.37
CA LEU A 78 -6.19 -1.55 10.37
C LEU A 78 -6.77 -1.57 11.79
N ILE A 79 -6.02 -2.13 12.76
CA ILE A 79 -6.45 -2.20 14.15
C ILE A 79 -6.74 -0.81 14.71
N ARG A 80 -5.85 0.16 14.47
CA ARG A 80 -6.02 1.55 14.93
C ARG A 80 -7.25 2.20 14.31
N ALA A 81 -7.45 2.04 13.01
CA ALA A 81 -8.60 2.61 12.31
C ALA A 81 -9.93 1.99 12.75
N GLN A 82 -9.94 0.70 13.10
CA GLN A 82 -11.10 0.04 13.70
C GLN A 82 -11.38 0.56 15.11
N GLN A 83 -10.36 0.69 15.96
CA GLN A 83 -10.50 1.27 17.31
C GLN A 83 -11.01 2.72 17.29
N ALA A 84 -10.66 3.48 16.26
CA ALA A 84 -11.16 4.84 16.04
C ALA A 84 -12.57 4.89 15.41
N GLY A 85 -13.17 3.74 15.08
CA GLY A 85 -14.47 3.66 14.42
C GLY A 85 -14.48 4.16 12.98
N ALA A 86 -13.31 4.27 12.33
CA ALA A 86 -13.19 4.73 10.95
C ALA A 86 -13.30 3.59 9.92
N VAL A 87 -13.09 2.35 10.37
CA VAL A 87 -13.17 1.12 9.56
C VAL A 87 -14.06 0.11 10.28
N ARG A 88 -14.85 -0.66 9.52
CA ARG A 88 -15.71 -1.72 10.05
C ARG A 88 -14.92 -2.81 10.79
N GLU A 89 -15.42 -3.26 11.94
CA GLU A 89 -14.73 -4.21 12.82
C GLU A 89 -14.62 -5.64 12.25
N ASP A 90 -15.48 -5.99 11.29
CA ASP A 90 -15.48 -7.31 10.66
C ASP A 90 -14.54 -7.43 9.44
N LEU A 91 -13.89 -6.33 9.04
CA LEU A 91 -12.82 -6.37 8.04
C LEU A 91 -11.55 -6.94 8.68
N ARG A 92 -11.03 -8.04 8.14
CA ARG A 92 -9.79 -8.64 8.65
C ARG A 92 -8.64 -8.47 7.66
N LEU A 93 -7.44 -8.71 8.17
CA LEU A 93 -6.20 -8.55 7.42
C LEU A 93 -6.17 -9.38 6.11
N PRO A 94 -6.64 -10.64 6.05
CA PRO A 94 -6.61 -11.42 4.81
C PRO A 94 -7.42 -10.79 3.67
N GLU A 95 -8.65 -10.35 3.94
CA GLU A 95 -9.50 -9.70 2.95
C GLU A 95 -8.89 -8.37 2.51
N LEU A 96 -8.31 -7.61 3.45
CA LEU A 96 -7.62 -6.36 3.15
C LEU A 96 -6.39 -6.56 2.25
N LEU A 97 -5.53 -7.54 2.55
CA LEU A 97 -4.35 -7.83 1.75
C LEU A 97 -4.73 -8.34 0.35
N ALA A 98 -5.83 -9.08 0.22
CA ALA A 98 -6.34 -9.50 -1.08
C ALA A 98 -6.78 -8.29 -1.93
N LEU A 99 -7.52 -7.34 -1.35
CA LEU A 99 -7.92 -6.10 -2.02
C LEU A 99 -6.71 -5.25 -2.40
N LEU A 100 -5.72 -5.13 -1.51
CA LEU A 100 -4.49 -4.40 -1.75
C LEU A 100 -3.69 -5.02 -2.91
N GLY A 101 -3.51 -6.34 -2.90
CA GLY A 101 -2.84 -7.06 -3.97
C GLY A 101 -3.55 -6.91 -5.31
N ALA A 102 -4.89 -6.99 -5.33
CA ALA A 102 -5.68 -6.79 -6.53
C ALA A 102 -5.56 -5.36 -7.07
N ALA A 103 -5.61 -4.34 -6.21
CA ALA A 103 -5.45 -2.95 -6.59
C ALA A 103 -4.04 -2.66 -7.13
N CYS A 104 -2.99 -3.14 -6.48
CA CYS A 104 -1.61 -3.04 -6.98
C CYS A 104 -1.47 -3.69 -8.36
N LEU A 105 -1.91 -4.93 -8.52
CA LEU A 105 -1.83 -5.65 -9.80
C LEU A 105 -2.61 -4.94 -10.91
N ALA A 106 -3.79 -4.41 -10.60
CA ALA A 106 -4.60 -3.68 -11.56
C ALA A 106 -3.96 -2.33 -11.96
N ALA A 107 -3.41 -1.60 -10.99
CA ALA A 107 -2.71 -0.33 -11.23
C ALA A 107 -1.44 -0.54 -12.05
N GLU A 108 -0.67 -1.59 -11.76
CA GLU A 108 0.52 -1.99 -12.53
C GLU A 108 0.18 -2.36 -13.98
N ARG A 109 -0.83 -3.20 -14.19
CA ARG A 109 -1.17 -3.72 -15.53
C ARG A 109 -1.81 -2.68 -16.44
N ASN A 110 -2.59 -1.77 -15.85
CA ASN A 110 -3.41 -0.83 -16.62
C ASN A 110 -2.88 0.61 -16.53
N GLN A 111 -1.72 0.81 -15.88
CA GLN A 111 -1.07 2.12 -15.71
C GLN A 111 -2.06 3.20 -15.29
N TRP A 112 -2.71 2.99 -14.14
CA TRP A 112 -3.76 3.90 -13.69
C TRP A 112 -3.25 5.33 -13.55
N GLU A 113 -3.84 6.24 -14.33
CA GLU A 113 -3.68 7.67 -14.10
C GLU A 113 -4.22 8.07 -12.71
N PRO A 114 -3.66 9.11 -12.06
CA PRO A 114 -3.98 9.46 -10.66
C PRO A 114 -5.48 9.55 -10.39
N GLY A 115 -6.25 10.18 -11.27
CA GLY A 115 -7.70 10.33 -11.08
C GLY A 115 -8.48 9.01 -11.16
N LEU A 116 -8.03 8.02 -11.94
CA LEU A 116 -8.66 6.70 -11.98
C LEU A 116 -8.35 5.92 -10.70
N ARG A 117 -7.09 5.97 -10.24
CA ARG A 117 -6.68 5.36 -8.98
C ARG A 117 -7.50 5.90 -7.82
N ASP A 118 -7.58 7.22 -7.68
CA ASP A 118 -8.24 7.85 -6.53
C ASP A 118 -9.74 7.52 -6.48
N ARG A 119 -10.43 7.52 -7.63
CA ARG A 119 -11.84 7.09 -7.69
C ARG A 119 -12.02 5.60 -7.40
N THR A 120 -11.16 4.74 -7.95
CA THR A 120 -11.25 3.29 -7.72
C THR A 120 -11.00 2.94 -6.26
N LEU A 121 -9.99 3.56 -5.64
CA LEU A 121 -9.71 3.40 -4.22
C LEU A 121 -10.83 3.99 -3.36
N GLY A 122 -11.46 5.08 -3.78
CA GLY A 122 -12.65 5.62 -3.13
C GLY A 122 -13.75 4.57 -2.94
N VAL A 123 -14.06 3.79 -4.00
CA VAL A 123 -15.04 2.70 -3.92
C VAL A 123 -14.63 1.61 -2.92
N VAL A 124 -13.35 1.23 -2.92
CA VAL A 124 -12.82 0.25 -1.97
C VAL A 124 -12.95 0.78 -0.53
N PHE A 125 -12.57 2.04 -0.31
CA PHE A 125 -12.60 2.68 1.01
C PHE A 125 -14.01 2.86 1.53
N ASP A 126 -14.98 3.18 0.67
CA ASP A 126 -16.40 3.21 1.02
C ASP A 126 -16.88 1.85 1.53
N GLY A 127 -16.41 0.74 0.94
CA GLY A 127 -16.70 -0.62 1.42
C GLY A 127 -16.04 -0.99 2.75
N CYS A 128 -14.98 -0.29 3.15
CA CYS A 128 -14.27 -0.48 4.42
C CYS A 128 -14.87 0.34 5.56
N ARG A 129 -15.60 1.42 5.26
CA ARG A 129 -16.19 2.29 6.29
C ARG A 129 -17.29 1.57 7.07
N PRO A 130 -17.55 1.97 8.33
CA PRO A 130 -18.66 1.43 9.11
C PRO A 130 -19.98 1.67 8.39
N GLN A 131 -20.82 0.65 8.33
CA GLN A 131 -22.17 0.78 7.79
C GLN A 131 -23.08 1.36 8.86
N GLN A 132 -23.66 2.53 8.61
CA GLN A 132 -24.78 3.01 9.41
C GLN A 132 -25.96 2.07 9.16
N ARG A 133 -26.39 1.34 10.19
CA ARG A 133 -27.65 0.61 10.18
C ARG A 133 -28.81 1.52 10.49
#